data_AF-A0A8B8BVT3-F1
#
_entry.id   AF-A0A8B8BVT3-F1
#
_cell.length_a   1.000
_cell.length_b   1.000
_cell.length_c   1.000
_cell.angle_alpha   90.00
_cell.angle_beta   90.00
_cell.angle_gamma   90.00
#
_symmetry.space_group_name_H-M   'P 1'
#
loop_
_entity.id
_entity.type
_entity.pdbx_description
1 polymer ?
#
loop_
_entity_poly.entity_id
_entity_poly.type
_entity_poly.pdbx_seq_one_letter_code
_entity_poly.pdbx_strand_id
1 'polypeptide(L)'
;MMNAFCLILCGGLFTIHHLGAFENLAQLKAFKGTPSQSSSYQGQPWGPDKAVDGRLQEEAGENTCSFTVGSPSNPIKAWWKFPLLKLSNVAYLQIYFRNGTVNRNVGFSVYVFNESSYVPPTNGPGL
;
A
#
# COMPACT_ATOMS: atom_id res chain seq x y z
N MET A 1 -1.04 17.80 4.62
CA MET A 1 0.41 18.06 4.79
C MET A 1 0.58 18.55 6.21
N MET A 2 1.14 17.72 7.09
CA MET A 2 1.54 18.16 8.42
C MET A 2 2.86 18.90 8.25
N ASN A 3 2.88 20.20 8.57
CA ASN A 3 4.09 21.00 8.48
C ASN A 3 4.92 20.79 9.75
N ALA A 4 6.06 20.12 9.61
CA ALA A 4 7.06 20.05 10.67
C ALA A 4 8.03 21.22 10.51
N PHE A 5 8.21 22.00 11.58
CA PHE A 5 9.14 23.12 11.61
C PHE A 5 10.31 22.79 12.51
N CYS A 6 11.52 23.01 12.02
CA CYS A 6 12.72 22.99 12.86
C CYS A 6 13.13 24.42 13.17
N LEU A 7 13.24 24.75 14.46
CA LEU A 7 13.85 25.99 14.93
C LEU A 7 15.32 25.72 15.25
N ILE A 8 16.20 26.44 14.56
CA ILE A 8 17.64 26.41 14.83
C ILE A 8 18.04 27.78 15.37
N LEU A 9 18.71 27.81 16.52
CA LEU A 9 19.30 29.02 17.08
C LEU A 9 20.77 29.08 16.65
N CYS A 10 21.11 29.99 15.74
CA CYS A 10 22.49 30.21 15.32
C CYS A 10 22.87 31.67 15.53
N GLY A 11 23.79 31.95 16.45
CA GLY A 11 24.27 33.32 16.72
C GLY A 11 23.18 34.30 17.19
N GLY A 12 22.15 33.84 17.89
CA GLY A 12 21.05 34.69 18.37
C GLY A 12 19.95 34.96 17.33
N LEU A 13 20.07 34.41 16.11
CA LEU A 13 19.03 34.43 15.09
C LEU A 13 18.27 33.10 15.09
N PHE A 14 16.94 33.17 15.13
CA PHE A 14 16.07 32.01 14.92
C PHE A 14 15.77 31.86 13.43
N THR A 15 16.13 30.73 12.82
CA THR A 15 15.67 30.38 11.47
C THR A 15 14.62 29.28 11.54
N ILE A 16 13.53 29.45 10.79
CA ILE A 16 12.47 28.45 10.64
C ILE A 16 12.71 27.74 9.31
N HIS A 17 13.05 26.46 9.36
CA HIS A 17 13.17 25.62 8.17
C HIS A 17 11.94 24.74 8.01
N HIS A 18 11.36 24.76 6.80
CA HIS A 18 10.34 23.80 6.38
C HIS A 18 11.02 22.45 6.14
N LEU A 19 10.76 21.49 7.03
CA LEU A 19 11.10 20.10 6.76
C LEU A 19 9.93 19.48 6.00
N GLY A 20 10.15 19.14 4.73
CA GLY A 20 9.24 18.29 3.97
C GLY A 20 9.29 16.87 4.54
N ALA A 21 8.39 16.55 5.46
CA ALA A 21 8.24 15.19 5.97
C ALA A 21 7.25 14.42 5.09
N PHE A 22 7.66 13.23 4.62
CA PHE A 22 6.74 12.28 4.03
C PHE A 22 6.14 11.42 5.14
N GLU A 23 4.81 11.30 5.15
CA GLU A 23 4.10 10.45 6.08
C GLU A 23 3.55 9.22 5.36
N ASN A 24 3.61 8.06 6.02
CA ASN A 24 2.96 6.87 5.50
C ASN A 24 1.45 6.98 5.70
N LEU A 25 0.73 7.42 4.67
CA LEU A 25 -0.73 7.57 4.67
C LEU A 25 -1.46 6.27 5.06
N ALA A 26 -0.84 5.10 4.83
CA ALA A 26 -1.41 3.81 5.19
C ALA A 26 -1.33 3.48 6.69
N GLN A 27 -0.53 4.23 7.46
CA GLN A 27 -0.41 4.08 8.92
C GLN A 27 -1.19 5.15 9.70
N LEU A 28 -1.59 6.24 9.03
CA LEU A 28 -2.33 7.31 9.68
C LEU A 28 -3.82 6.96 9.77
N LYS A 29 -4.35 6.78 10.99
CA LYS A 29 -5.77 6.44 11.23
C LYS A 29 -6.77 7.39 10.54
N ALA A 30 -6.43 8.67 10.39
CA ALA A 30 -7.28 9.65 9.74
C ALA A 30 -7.36 9.51 8.20
N PHE A 31 -6.46 8.73 7.61
CA PHE A 31 -6.32 8.53 6.17
C PHE A 31 -6.54 7.08 5.75
N LYS A 32 -6.21 6.11 6.61
CA LYS A 32 -6.31 4.68 6.35
C LYS A 32 -7.77 4.22 6.24
N GLY A 33 -8.20 3.88 5.02
CA GLY A 33 -9.44 3.13 4.81
C GLY A 33 -9.23 1.63 4.91
N THR A 34 -10.28 0.86 4.63
CA THR A 34 -10.25 -0.62 4.69
C THR A 34 -9.72 -1.20 3.37
N PRO A 35 -8.57 -1.90 3.37
CA PRO A 35 -8.05 -2.54 2.18
C PRO A 35 -8.96 -3.67 1.69
N SER A 36 -8.97 -3.93 0.38
CA SER A 36 -9.66 -5.05 -0.23
C SER A 36 -8.82 -5.70 -1.32
N GLN A 37 -9.15 -6.94 -1.70
CA GLN A 37 -8.45 -7.68 -2.74
C GLN A 37 -9.41 -8.57 -3.51
N SER A 38 -9.00 -9.02 -4.70
CA SER A 38 -9.83 -9.80 -5.63
C SER A 38 -10.37 -11.11 -5.04
N SER A 39 -9.59 -11.75 -4.17
CA SER A 39 -9.93 -13.01 -3.53
C SER A 39 -9.08 -13.22 -2.27
N SER A 40 -9.53 -14.05 -1.34
CA SER A 40 -8.80 -14.39 -0.12
C SER A 40 -8.92 -15.88 0.18
N TYR A 41 -7.90 -16.46 0.80
CA TYR A 41 -8.00 -17.83 1.33
C TYR A 41 -8.85 -17.83 2.60
N GLN A 42 -9.94 -18.60 2.60
CA GLN A 42 -10.83 -18.69 3.77
C GLN A 42 -10.08 -19.27 4.98
N GLY A 43 -10.27 -18.64 6.14
CA GLY A 43 -9.65 -19.05 7.41
C GLY A 43 -8.14 -18.79 7.51
N GLN A 44 -7.51 -18.17 6.50
CA GLN A 44 -6.08 -17.87 6.52
C GLN A 44 -5.81 -16.42 6.94
N PRO A 45 -4.71 -16.15 7.67
CA PRO A 45 -4.36 -14.81 8.17
C PRO A 45 -3.69 -13.92 7.10
N TRP A 46 -4.09 -14.05 5.83
CA TRP A 46 -3.43 -13.42 4.66
C TRP A 46 -4.30 -12.37 3.98
N GLY A 47 -5.10 -11.67 4.78
CA GLY A 47 -6.02 -10.65 4.31
C GLY A 47 -5.33 -9.43 3.68
N PRO A 48 -6.10 -8.55 3.02
CA PRO A 48 -5.56 -7.36 2.38
C PRO A 48 -5.00 -6.34 3.38
N ASP A 49 -5.38 -6.43 4.66
CA ASP A 49 -4.84 -5.62 5.76
C ASP A 49 -3.34 -5.82 5.98
N LYS A 50 -2.81 -6.99 5.65
CA LYS A 50 -1.40 -7.34 5.86
C LYS A 50 -0.43 -6.46 5.09
N ALA A 51 -0.81 -6.01 3.90
CA ALA A 51 0.02 -5.09 3.10
C ALA A 51 0.17 -3.69 3.73
N VAL A 52 -0.60 -3.36 4.76
CA VAL A 52 -0.63 -2.02 5.39
C VAL A 52 -0.66 -2.08 6.93
N ASP A 53 -0.31 -3.20 7.55
CA ASP A 53 -0.32 -3.33 9.02
C ASP A 53 0.99 -2.85 9.68
N GLY A 54 1.96 -2.40 8.87
CA GLY A 54 3.25 -1.87 9.34
C GLY A 54 4.32 -2.94 9.55
N ARG A 55 4.01 -4.21 9.27
CA ARG A 55 4.94 -5.33 9.36
C ARG A 55 5.51 -5.64 7.98
N LEU A 56 6.83 -5.53 7.85
CA LEU A 56 7.53 -5.62 6.56
C LEU A 56 8.25 -6.95 6.34
N GLN A 57 8.02 -7.95 7.20
CA GLN A 57 8.65 -9.24 7.03
C GLN A 57 8.15 -9.94 5.77
N GLU A 58 9.07 -10.47 4.98
CA GLU A 58 8.80 -10.92 3.61
C GLU A 58 8.56 -12.44 3.54
N GLU A 59 8.78 -13.15 4.65
CA GLU A 59 8.65 -14.61 4.71
C GLU A 59 7.19 -15.05 4.82
N ALA A 60 6.84 -16.07 4.01
CA ALA A 60 5.46 -16.56 3.90
C ALA A 60 4.86 -17.03 5.22
N GLY A 61 5.70 -17.61 6.09
CA GLY A 61 5.29 -18.19 7.37
C GLY A 61 4.95 -17.15 8.44
N GLU A 62 5.25 -15.86 8.20
CA GLU A 62 5.08 -14.81 9.21
C GLU A 62 3.69 -14.18 9.22
N ASN A 63 2.84 -14.52 8.25
CA ASN A 63 1.47 -14.01 8.11
C ASN A 63 1.41 -12.47 8.01
N THR A 64 2.43 -11.88 7.38
CA THR A 64 2.64 -10.43 7.18
C THR A 64 2.38 -9.97 5.75
N CYS A 65 2.15 -10.89 4.81
CA CYS A 65 1.82 -10.55 3.43
C CYS A 65 0.34 -10.81 3.12
N SER A 66 -0.23 -10.06 2.18
CA SER A 66 -1.55 -10.32 1.60
C SER A 66 -1.46 -11.36 0.49
N PHE A 67 -2.43 -12.27 0.40
CA PHE A 67 -2.47 -13.31 -0.63
C PHE A 67 -3.83 -13.37 -1.32
N THR A 68 -3.83 -13.29 -2.65
CA THR A 68 -4.98 -13.67 -3.47
C THR A 68 -4.91 -15.16 -3.81
N VAL A 69 -6.07 -15.76 -4.05
CA VAL A 69 -6.16 -17.15 -4.50
C VAL A 69 -5.66 -17.24 -5.93
N GLY A 70 -4.62 -18.04 -6.16
CA GLY A 70 -4.13 -18.35 -7.50
C GLY A 70 -4.89 -19.54 -8.07
N SER A 71 -5.56 -19.37 -9.20
CA SER A 71 -6.24 -20.46 -9.90
C SER A 71 -5.71 -20.60 -11.33
N PRO A 72 -5.07 -21.74 -11.67
CA PRO A 72 -4.69 -22.04 -13.05
C PRO A 72 -5.91 -22.17 -13.98
N SER A 73 -7.07 -22.57 -13.45
CA SER A 73 -8.29 -22.83 -14.22
C SER A 73 -9.22 -21.63 -14.34
N ASN A 74 -8.99 -20.56 -13.58
CA ASN A 74 -9.74 -19.30 -13.66
C ASN A 74 -8.77 -18.13 -13.42
N PRO A 75 -8.12 -17.61 -14.47
CA PRO A 75 -7.12 -16.56 -14.37
C PRO A 75 -7.80 -15.20 -14.17
N ILE A 76 -8.49 -15.03 -13.03
CA ILE A 76 -8.92 -13.70 -12.59
C ILE A 76 -7.64 -12.91 -12.32
N LYS A 77 -7.52 -11.71 -12.91
CA LYS A 77 -6.42 -10.81 -12.57
C LYS A 77 -6.46 -10.48 -11.09
N ALA A 78 -5.40 -10.84 -10.39
CA ALA A 78 -5.23 -10.49 -8.99
C ALA A 78 -5.15 -8.97 -8.85
N TRP A 79 -5.89 -8.43 -7.89
CA TRP A 79 -5.79 -7.02 -7.54
C TRP A 79 -5.88 -6.84 -6.04
N TRP A 80 -5.26 -5.76 -5.57
CA TRP A 80 -5.35 -5.25 -4.21
C TRP A 80 -5.63 -3.76 -4.29
N LYS A 81 -6.53 -3.26 -3.43
CA LYS A 81 -7.01 -1.88 -3.42
C LYS A 81 -6.92 -1.32 -2.01
N PHE A 82 -6.40 -0.11 -1.90
CA PHE A 82 -6.33 0.64 -0.65
C PHE A 82 -7.01 1.99 -0.78
N PRO A 83 -8.20 2.17 -0.18
CA PRO A 83 -8.85 3.47 -0.18
C PRO A 83 -8.23 4.38 0.88
N LEU A 84 -7.92 5.62 0.48
CA LEU A 84 -7.68 6.71 1.43
C LEU A 84 -9.01 7.38 1.79
N LEU A 85 -9.20 7.70 3.06
CA LEU A 85 -10.41 8.38 3.56
C LEU A 85 -10.45 9.88 3.23
N LYS A 86 -9.31 10.44 2.83
CA LYS A 86 -9.15 11.85 2.48
C LYS A 86 -8.33 11.98 1.21
N LEU A 87 -8.74 12.90 0.33
CA LEU A 87 -7.95 13.28 -0.83
C LEU A 87 -6.56 13.75 -0.36
N SER A 88 -5.53 13.12 -0.91
CA SER A 88 -4.15 13.27 -0.44
C SER A 88 -3.20 13.33 -1.63
N ASN A 89 -2.14 14.13 -1.51
CA ASN A 89 -1.03 14.10 -2.45
C ASN A 89 -0.15 12.89 -2.14
N VAL A 90 -0.11 11.93 -3.06
CA VAL A 90 0.77 10.76 -2.96
C VAL A 90 2.09 11.09 -3.65
N ALA A 91 3.16 11.22 -2.88
CA ALA A 91 4.48 11.56 -3.43
C ALA A 91 5.17 10.34 -4.06
N TYR A 92 5.08 9.19 -3.41
CA TYR A 92 5.62 7.92 -3.90
C TYR A 92 4.82 6.75 -3.31
N LEU A 93 5.03 5.58 -3.89
CA LEU A 93 4.52 4.31 -3.38
C LEU A 93 5.70 3.40 -3.12
N GLN A 94 5.70 2.74 -1.97
CA GLN A 94 6.70 1.74 -1.62
C GLN A 94 5.99 0.40 -1.45
N ILE A 95 6.40 -0.58 -2.25
CA ILE A 95 5.79 -1.92 -2.29
C ILE A 95 6.85 -2.91 -1.86
N TYR A 96 6.55 -3.66 -0.79
CA TYR A 96 7.41 -4.72 -0.28
C TYR A 96 6.86 -6.05 -0.78
N PHE A 97 7.72 -6.82 -1.43
CA PHE A 97 7.33 -8.08 -2.03
C PHE A 97 7.64 -9.23 -1.09
N ARG A 98 6.75 -10.22 -1.07
CA ARG A 98 7.02 -11.48 -0.38
C ARG A 98 8.27 -12.14 -0.98
N ASN A 99 9.16 -12.62 -0.12
CA ASN A 99 10.27 -13.47 -0.49
C ASN A 99 9.73 -14.87 -0.88
N GLY A 100 10.17 -15.37 -2.02
CA GLY A 100 9.69 -16.65 -2.53
C GLY A 100 10.42 -17.12 -3.78
N THR A 101 10.28 -18.41 -4.07
CA THR A 101 10.96 -19.08 -5.19
C THR A 101 10.24 -18.90 -6.54
N VAL A 102 9.09 -18.23 -6.57
CA VAL A 102 8.28 -18.04 -7.79
C VAL A 102 8.00 -16.56 -8.01
N ASN A 103 8.33 -16.06 -9.20
CA ASN A 103 8.13 -14.68 -9.63
C ASN A 103 6.64 -14.39 -9.92
N ARG A 104 5.84 -14.20 -8.87
CA ARG A 104 4.42 -13.80 -9.00
C ARG A 104 4.21 -12.29 -9.04
N ASN A 105 5.24 -11.52 -8.69
CA ASN A 105 5.18 -10.07 -8.49
C ASN A 105 5.72 -9.29 -9.70
N VAL A 106 5.55 -9.83 -10.91
CA VAL A 106 6.00 -9.22 -12.17
C VAL A 106 4.81 -8.92 -13.07
N GLY A 107 4.93 -7.93 -13.97
CA GLY A 107 3.86 -7.57 -14.92
C GLY A 107 2.64 -6.89 -14.29
N PHE A 108 2.79 -6.27 -13.11
CA PHE A 108 1.71 -5.54 -12.44
C PHE A 108 1.66 -4.07 -12.86
N SER A 109 0.49 -3.46 -12.70
CA SER A 109 0.25 -2.03 -12.91
C SER A 109 -0.21 -1.37 -11.62
N VAL A 110 0.16 -0.11 -11.44
CA VAL A 110 -0.27 0.70 -10.29
C VAL A 110 -1.20 1.80 -10.79
N TYR A 111 -2.36 1.94 -10.14
CA TYR A 111 -3.34 2.97 -10.44
C TYR A 111 -3.59 3.81 -9.19
N VAL A 112 -3.55 5.12 -9.34
CA VAL A 112 -3.93 6.09 -8.31
C VAL A 112 -5.06 6.94 -8.86
N PHE A 113 -6.20 6.97 -8.16
CA PHE A 113 -7.43 7.58 -8.63
C PHE A 113 -8.21 8.19 -7.47
N ASN A 114 -9.11 9.12 -7.78
CA ASN A 114 -9.96 9.81 -6.79
C ASN A 114 -11.36 9.17 -6.66
N GLU A 115 -11.75 8.29 -7.59
CA GLU A 115 -13.08 7.71 -7.63
C GLU A 115 -13.20 6.47 -6.74
N SER A 116 -14.02 6.54 -5.69
CA SER A 116 -14.23 5.40 -4.78
C SER A 116 -14.83 4.17 -5.47
N SER A 117 -15.62 4.39 -6.54
CA SER A 117 -16.29 3.38 -7.35
C SER A 117 -15.37 2.58 -8.28
N TYR A 118 -14.11 2.98 -8.46
CA TYR A 118 -13.20 2.27 -9.34
C TYR A 118 -13.03 0.81 -8.91
N VAL A 119 -13.30 -0.11 -9.84
CA VAL A 119 -13.08 -1.55 -9.66
C VAL A 119 -11.85 -1.92 -10.50
N PRO A 120 -10.80 -2.49 -9.90
CA PRO A 120 -9.64 -2.91 -10.67
C PRO A 120 -10.02 -3.95 -11.75
N PRO A 121 -9.40 -3.90 -12.94
CA PRO A 121 -9.73 -4.82 -14.03
C PRO A 121 -9.53 -6.28 -13.63
N THR A 122 -10.56 -7.11 -13.78
CA THR A 122 -10.51 -8.55 -13.51
C THR A 122 -10.32 -9.39 -14.78
N ASN A 123 -10.55 -8.81 -15.96
CA ASN A 123 -10.46 -9.44 -17.29
C ASN A 123 -9.57 -8.61 -18.24
N GLY A 124 -9.02 -9.25 -19.29
CA GLY A 124 -8.21 -8.62 -20.35
C GLY A 124 -6.78 -9.15 -20.44
N PRO A 125 -6.02 -8.88 -21.51
CA PRO A 125 -4.63 -9.34 -21.61
C PRO A 125 -3.82 -8.74 -20.47
N GLY A 126 -3.24 -9.58 -19.60
CA GLY A 126 -2.05 -9.17 -18.86
C GLY A 126 -0.97 -8.90 -19.90
N LEU A 127 -0.14 -7.87 -19.69
CA LEU A 127 1.10 -7.79 -20.45
C LEU A 127 1.91 -9.07 -20.24
#